data_AF-A0A1B9EM01-F1
#
_entry.id   AF-A0A1B9EM01-F1
#
_cell.length_a   1.000
_cell.length_b   1.000
_cell.length_c   1.000
_cell.angle_alpha   90.00
_cell.angle_beta   90.00
_cell.angle_gamma   90.00
#
_symmetry.space_group_name_H-M   'P 1'
#
loop_
_entity.id
_entity.type
_entity.pdbx_description
1 polymer ?
#
loop_
_entity_poly.entity_id
_entity_poly.type
_entity_poly.pdbx_seq_one_letter_code
_entity_poly.pdbx_strand_id
1 'polypeptide(L)'
;MTVSLGEEIMLLSLDDETGAAKGETAARWGVAAGMLLELVMAGRVTVKGGRVEVFDPTPTGDALLDGRLDRLTRWVHGASSTRKVTAWLTRDHAKGSQDVVDSLCARGLVTEETHRALGVFPVRRYPEADGTVERELRARLAAVVLAGAEPDARTSALVALLHATGMHRQTFPGLPKKQVAPRMAEIAEGHWAGVSVREAIRDLQAAIAAVSVVTVLTVVS
;
A
#
# COMPACT_ATOMS: atom_id res chain seq x y z
N MET A 1 16.38 6.57 7.84
CA MET A 1 15.59 6.69 6.61
C MET A 1 14.37 5.80 6.75
N THR A 2 13.17 6.29 6.47
CA THR A 2 11.91 5.60 6.77
C THR A 2 11.45 4.76 5.57
N VAL A 3 10.97 3.54 5.81
CA VAL A 3 10.28 2.72 4.80
C VAL A 3 8.88 3.26 4.65
N SER A 4 8.44 3.54 3.42
CA SER A 4 7.13 4.13 3.13
C SER A 4 5.97 3.14 3.37
N LEU A 5 4.73 3.62 3.51
CA LEU A 5 3.54 2.77 3.69
C LEU A 5 3.37 1.81 2.50
N GLY A 6 3.64 2.27 1.28
CA GLY A 6 3.59 1.41 0.11
C GLY A 6 4.67 0.33 0.12
N GLU A 7 5.88 0.66 0.57
CA GLU A 7 6.97 -0.32 0.75
C GLU A 7 6.65 -1.32 1.88
N GLU A 8 6.10 -0.88 3.02
CA GLU A 8 5.67 -1.76 4.12
C GLU A 8 4.56 -2.73 3.65
N ILE A 9 3.59 -2.25 2.87
CA ILE A 9 2.56 -3.11 2.27
C ILE A 9 3.17 -4.10 1.27
N MET A 10 4.14 -3.65 0.47
CA MET A 10 4.84 -4.53 -0.48
C MET A 10 5.59 -5.63 0.26
N LEU A 11 6.38 -5.29 1.28
CA LEU A 11 7.12 -6.27 2.10
C LEU A 11 6.18 -7.35 2.65
N LEU A 12 5.05 -6.97 3.26
CA LEU A 12 4.06 -7.95 3.75
C LEU A 12 3.45 -8.84 2.66
N SER A 13 3.50 -8.43 1.39
CA SER A 13 2.94 -9.15 0.26
C SER A 13 3.93 -10.09 -0.45
N LEU A 14 5.22 -9.91 -0.20
CA LEU A 14 6.26 -10.81 -0.71
C LEU A 14 6.21 -12.10 0.11
N ASP A 15 6.21 -13.25 -0.57
CA ASP A 15 6.16 -14.57 0.08
C ASP A 15 7.60 -15.10 0.20
N ASP A 16 8.09 -15.22 1.44
CA ASP A 16 9.47 -15.62 1.77
C ASP A 16 9.90 -16.98 1.20
N GLU A 17 8.96 -17.90 0.96
CA GLU A 17 9.28 -19.27 0.53
C GLU A 17 9.15 -19.47 -0.98
N THR A 18 8.16 -18.85 -1.60
CA THR A 18 7.78 -19.14 -2.99
C THR A 18 8.01 -17.97 -3.93
N GLY A 19 8.19 -16.74 -3.41
CA GLY A 19 8.18 -15.49 -4.17
C GLY A 19 6.91 -15.28 -4.99
N ALA A 20 5.85 -16.06 -4.73
CA ALA A 20 4.59 -16.00 -5.47
C ALA A 20 3.69 -14.93 -4.84
N ALA A 21 3.11 -14.07 -5.68
CA ALA A 21 2.27 -12.97 -5.24
C ALA A 21 0.87 -13.46 -4.80
N LYS A 22 0.76 -14.05 -3.60
CA LYS A 22 -0.56 -14.38 -3.02
C LYS A 22 -1.29 -13.09 -2.63
N GLY A 23 -2.38 -12.80 -3.34
CA GLY A 23 -3.11 -11.54 -3.17
C GLY A 23 -2.42 -10.36 -3.85
N GLU A 24 -1.68 -10.61 -4.93
CA GLU A 24 -0.99 -9.60 -5.76
C GLU A 24 -1.86 -8.37 -6.04
N THR A 25 -3.13 -8.59 -6.42
CA THR A 25 -4.06 -7.51 -6.72
C THR A 25 -4.36 -6.65 -5.49
N ALA A 26 -4.64 -7.27 -4.34
CA ALA A 26 -4.89 -6.55 -3.09
C ALA A 26 -3.66 -5.75 -2.64
N ALA A 27 -2.47 -6.36 -2.77
CA ALA A 27 -1.21 -5.69 -2.49
C ALA A 27 -0.95 -4.50 -3.43
N ARG A 28 -1.20 -4.65 -4.74
CA ARG A 28 -1.08 -3.55 -5.72
C ARG A 28 -1.98 -2.36 -5.38
N TRP A 29 -3.24 -2.62 -5.00
CA TRP A 29 -4.14 -1.56 -4.54
C TRP A 29 -3.67 -0.91 -3.24
N GLY A 30 -3.18 -1.72 -2.29
CA GLY A 30 -2.62 -1.24 -1.03
C GLY A 30 -1.38 -0.37 -1.23
N VAL A 31 -0.48 -0.79 -2.12
CA VAL A 31 0.72 -0.03 -2.49
C VAL A 31 0.32 1.30 -3.11
N ALA A 32 -0.57 1.32 -4.10
CA ALA A 32 -1.03 2.55 -4.73
C ALA A 32 -1.65 3.53 -3.71
N ALA A 33 -2.48 3.01 -2.80
CA ALA A 33 -3.12 3.81 -1.76
C ALA A 33 -2.13 4.28 -0.68
N GLY A 34 -1.21 3.43 -0.24
CA GLY A 34 -0.17 3.75 0.73
C GLY A 34 0.76 4.83 0.22
N MET A 35 1.15 4.75 -1.05
CA MET A 35 2.00 5.77 -1.66
C MET A 35 1.26 7.11 -1.83
N LEU A 36 -0.04 7.10 -2.16
CA LEU A 36 -0.83 8.32 -2.18
C LEU A 36 -1.00 8.91 -0.77
N LEU A 37 -1.21 8.06 0.24
CA LEU A 37 -1.34 8.50 1.62
C LEU A 37 -0.04 9.10 2.17
N GLU A 38 1.12 8.57 1.77
CA GLU A 38 2.43 9.17 2.09
C GLU A 38 2.57 10.59 1.53
N LEU A 39 2.12 10.81 0.29
CA LEU A 39 2.11 12.17 -0.29
C LEU A 39 1.14 13.11 0.46
N VAL A 40 0.04 12.59 1.00
CA VAL A 40 -0.88 13.36 1.85
C VAL A 40 -0.20 13.70 3.18
N MET A 41 0.44 12.73 3.82
CA MET A 41 1.16 12.92 5.08
C MET A 41 2.35 13.88 4.93
N ALA A 42 3.00 13.89 3.75
CA ALA A 42 4.03 14.85 3.38
C ALA A 42 3.47 16.25 2.99
N GLY A 43 2.15 16.44 3.01
CA GLY A 43 1.50 17.72 2.69
C GLY A 43 1.60 18.13 1.23
N ARG A 44 1.95 17.20 0.32
CA ARG A 44 2.08 17.48 -1.11
C ARG A 44 0.74 17.46 -1.83
N VAL A 45 -0.14 16.56 -1.39
CA VAL A 45 -1.44 16.33 -2.02
C VAL A 45 -2.53 16.20 -0.97
N THR A 46 -3.78 16.26 -1.40
CA THR A 46 -4.94 15.87 -0.59
C THR A 46 -5.87 14.98 -1.38
N VAL A 47 -6.67 14.22 -0.63
CA VAL A 47 -7.82 13.50 -1.17
C VAL A 47 -9.05 14.00 -0.43
N LYS A 48 -9.98 14.59 -1.19
CA LYS A 48 -11.21 15.17 -0.65
C LYS A 48 -12.39 14.90 -1.57
N GLY A 49 -13.48 14.40 -1.02
CA GLY A 49 -14.69 14.07 -1.77
C GLY A 49 -14.42 13.07 -2.91
N GLY A 50 -13.50 12.12 -2.68
CA GLY A 50 -13.09 11.13 -3.66
C GLY A 50 -12.27 11.70 -4.84
N ARG A 51 -11.68 12.89 -4.69
CA ARG A 51 -10.82 13.53 -5.69
C ARG A 51 -9.45 13.86 -5.15
N VAL A 52 -8.44 13.76 -6.01
CA VAL A 52 -7.06 14.10 -5.69
C VAL A 52 -6.75 15.51 -6.17
N GLU A 53 -6.14 16.29 -5.30
CA GLU A 53 -5.62 17.63 -5.59
C GLU A 53 -4.14 17.70 -5.20
N VAL A 54 -3.33 18.38 -6.01
CA VAL A 54 -1.92 18.62 -5.71
C VAL A 54 -1.81 20.03 -5.16
N PHE A 55 -1.35 20.15 -3.91
CA PHE A 55 -1.17 21.43 -3.23
C PHE A 55 0.24 21.98 -3.38
N ASP A 56 1.23 21.09 -3.25
CA ASP A 56 2.64 21.44 -3.32
C ASP A 56 3.36 20.38 -4.17
N PRO A 57 3.80 20.72 -5.39
CA PRO A 57 4.57 19.81 -6.24
C PRO A 57 6.05 19.74 -5.87
N THR A 58 6.50 20.44 -4.81
CA THR A 58 7.90 20.43 -4.38
C THR A 58 8.33 19.00 -3.99
N PRO A 59 9.53 18.56 -4.39
CA PRO A 59 10.08 17.28 -3.98
C PRO A 59 10.01 17.04 -2.47
N THR A 60 9.78 15.79 -2.10
CA THR A 60 9.79 15.26 -0.73
C THR A 60 11.20 14.90 -0.27
N GLY A 61 12.14 14.72 -1.20
CA GLY A 61 13.51 14.25 -0.93
C GLY A 61 13.63 12.73 -0.96
N ASP A 62 12.54 12.00 -1.18
CA ASP A 62 12.52 10.57 -1.45
C ASP A 62 12.24 10.33 -2.94
N ALA A 63 13.17 9.66 -3.64
CA ALA A 63 13.10 9.51 -5.09
C ALA A 63 11.86 8.73 -5.57
N LEU A 64 11.39 7.75 -4.78
CA LEU A 64 10.20 6.95 -5.11
C LEU A 64 8.93 7.81 -4.98
N LEU A 65 8.81 8.59 -3.90
CA LEU A 65 7.71 9.53 -3.71
C LEU A 65 7.75 10.65 -4.74
N ASP A 66 8.92 11.19 -5.06
CA ASP A 66 9.11 12.30 -6.00
C ASP A 66 8.73 11.89 -7.43
N GLY A 67 9.16 10.71 -7.87
CA GLY A 67 8.75 10.15 -9.16
C GLY A 67 7.24 9.93 -9.25
N ARG A 68 6.60 9.52 -8.14
CA ARG A 68 5.15 9.34 -8.08
C ARG A 68 4.39 10.67 -8.03
N LEU A 69 4.89 11.66 -7.29
CA LEU A 69 4.33 13.02 -7.22
C LEU A 69 4.36 13.70 -8.58
N ASP A 70 5.44 13.57 -9.35
CA ASP A 70 5.53 14.10 -10.70
C ASP A 70 4.46 13.49 -11.62
N ARG A 71 4.32 12.16 -11.62
CA ARG A 71 3.30 11.47 -12.42
C ARG A 71 1.88 11.88 -12.03
N LEU A 72 1.63 12.00 -10.74
CA LEU A 72 0.33 12.44 -10.20
C LEU A 72 0.04 13.88 -10.62
N THR A 73 1.02 14.77 -10.51
CA THR A 73 0.90 16.18 -10.90
C THR A 73 0.58 16.32 -12.38
N ARG A 74 1.33 15.63 -13.25
CA ARG A 74 1.05 15.61 -14.70
C ARG A 74 -0.33 15.05 -15.00
N TRP A 75 -0.76 14.01 -14.29
CA TRP A 75 -2.09 13.43 -14.48
C TRP A 75 -3.20 14.38 -14.02
N VAL A 76 -3.10 15.03 -12.86
CA VAL A 76 -4.13 15.96 -12.35
C VAL A 76 -4.35 17.16 -13.28
N HIS A 77 -3.28 17.62 -13.94
CA HIS A 77 -3.31 18.77 -14.86
C HIS A 77 -3.58 18.39 -16.32
N GLY A 78 -3.68 17.09 -16.64
CA GLY A 78 -4.00 16.63 -17.99
C GLY A 78 -5.46 16.90 -18.37
N ALA A 79 -5.70 17.29 -19.62
CA ALA A 79 -7.02 17.69 -20.12
C ALA A 79 -8.11 16.60 -19.99
N SER A 80 -7.73 15.31 -20.02
CA SER A 80 -8.64 14.18 -19.87
C SER A 80 -8.79 13.68 -18.43
N SER A 81 -8.21 14.38 -17.45
CA SER A 81 -8.18 13.92 -16.06
C SER A 81 -9.52 14.10 -15.36
N THR A 82 -10.06 13.00 -14.83
CA THR A 82 -11.27 13.04 -14.01
C THR A 82 -10.98 13.48 -12.56
N ARG A 83 -9.70 13.50 -12.17
CA ARG A 83 -9.19 13.72 -10.81
C ARG A 83 -9.78 12.79 -9.74
N LYS A 84 -10.57 11.77 -10.12
CA LYS A 84 -11.14 10.81 -9.19
C LYS A 84 -10.01 9.96 -8.60
N VAL A 85 -10.01 9.79 -7.28
CA VAL A 85 -9.02 8.95 -6.59
C VAL A 85 -9.05 7.52 -7.11
N THR A 86 -10.24 6.97 -7.41
CA THR A 86 -10.40 5.64 -8.02
C THR A 86 -9.67 5.54 -9.36
N ALA A 87 -9.77 6.56 -10.22
CA ALA A 87 -9.08 6.58 -11.51
C ALA A 87 -7.55 6.65 -11.36
N TRP A 88 -7.07 7.40 -10.36
CA TRP A 88 -5.64 7.43 -10.04
C TRP A 88 -5.15 6.07 -9.54
N LEU A 89 -5.84 5.48 -8.56
CA LEU A 89 -5.47 4.17 -8.01
C LEU A 89 -5.49 3.10 -9.11
N THR A 90 -6.48 3.09 -10.01
CA THR A 90 -6.53 2.16 -11.15
C THR A 90 -5.31 2.33 -12.06
N ARG A 91 -4.85 3.56 -12.28
CA ARG A 91 -3.65 3.82 -13.08
C ARG A 91 -2.38 3.40 -12.35
N ASP A 92 -2.24 3.73 -11.07
CA ASP A 92 -1.02 3.51 -10.30
C ASP A 92 -0.85 2.03 -9.91
N HIS A 93 -1.90 1.31 -9.51
CA HIS A 93 -1.78 -0.10 -9.11
C HIS A 93 -1.21 -1.01 -10.22
N ALA A 94 -1.46 -0.65 -11.49
CA ALA A 94 -1.02 -1.42 -12.65
C ALA A 94 0.49 -1.30 -12.93
N LYS A 95 1.14 -0.22 -12.49
CA LYS A 95 2.54 0.08 -12.83
C LYS A 95 3.42 0.38 -11.62
N GLY A 96 2.84 1.05 -10.62
CA GLY A 96 3.53 1.62 -9.48
C GLY A 96 4.09 0.60 -8.50
N SER A 97 3.62 -0.65 -8.51
CA SER A 97 4.18 -1.69 -7.65
C SER A 97 5.59 -2.09 -8.05
N GLN A 98 5.94 -2.03 -9.35
CA GLN A 98 7.31 -2.33 -9.78
C GLN A 98 8.29 -1.28 -9.25
N ASP A 99 7.94 0.01 -9.35
CA ASP A 99 8.77 1.10 -8.79
C ASP A 99 9.07 0.91 -7.29
N VAL A 100 8.11 0.36 -6.54
CA VAL A 100 8.28 0.07 -5.11
C VAL A 100 9.25 -1.08 -4.89
N VAL A 101 9.15 -2.16 -5.67
CA VAL A 101 10.11 -3.27 -5.61
C VAL A 101 11.51 -2.79 -6.00
N ASP A 102 11.61 -1.99 -7.05
CA ASP A 102 12.89 -1.43 -7.51
C ASP A 102 13.52 -0.54 -6.44
N SER A 103 12.71 0.27 -5.73
CA SER A 103 13.15 1.06 -4.56
C SER A 103 13.67 0.16 -3.43
N LEU A 104 12.93 -0.89 -3.07
CA LEU A 104 13.34 -1.84 -2.05
C LEU A 104 14.66 -2.53 -2.42
N CYS A 105 14.85 -2.91 -3.69
CA CYS A 105 16.10 -3.48 -4.20
C CYS A 105 17.25 -2.48 -4.15
N ALA A 106 17.03 -1.25 -4.63
CA ALA A 106 18.04 -0.19 -4.64
C ALA A 106 18.50 0.19 -3.23
N ARG A 107 17.63 0.02 -2.23
CA ARG A 107 17.91 0.23 -0.81
C ARG A 107 18.48 -0.99 -0.10
N GLY A 108 18.62 -2.13 -0.80
CA GLY A 108 19.12 -3.38 -0.24
C GLY A 108 18.19 -4.03 0.78
N LEU A 109 16.90 -3.69 0.76
CA LEU A 109 15.90 -4.27 1.67
C LEU A 109 15.41 -5.63 1.15
N VAL A 110 15.38 -5.82 -0.17
CA VAL A 110 15.08 -7.10 -0.81
C VAL A 110 16.14 -7.38 -1.88
N THR A 111 16.36 -8.66 -2.20
CA THR A 111 17.29 -9.09 -3.25
C THR A 111 16.50 -9.64 -4.43
N GLU A 112 16.81 -9.21 -5.67
CA GLU A 112 16.21 -9.84 -6.86
C GLU A 112 16.87 -11.19 -7.15
N GLU A 113 16.11 -12.27 -7.01
CA GLU A 113 16.51 -13.61 -7.41
C GLU A 113 15.74 -14.06 -8.65
N THR A 114 16.43 -14.58 -9.66
CA THR A 114 15.79 -15.20 -10.82
C THR A 114 15.83 -16.73 -10.71
N HIS A 115 14.67 -17.33 -10.53
CA HIS A 115 14.47 -18.78 -10.56
C HIS A 115 13.93 -19.22 -11.91
N ARG A 116 14.05 -20.51 -12.28
CA ARG A 116 13.41 -21.05 -13.49
C ARG A 116 12.27 -21.99 -13.11
N ALA A 117 11.03 -21.56 -13.32
CA ALA A 117 9.88 -22.46 -13.26
C ALA A 117 9.91 -23.42 -14.46
N LEU A 118 9.76 -24.72 -14.19
CA LEU A 118 9.79 -25.80 -15.19
C LEU A 118 11.07 -25.81 -16.07
N GLY A 119 12.18 -25.24 -15.58
CA GLY A 119 13.48 -25.23 -16.27
C GLY A 119 13.64 -24.20 -17.39
N VAL A 120 12.56 -23.52 -17.82
CA VAL A 120 12.58 -22.63 -18.99
C VAL A 120 11.95 -21.25 -18.75
N PHE A 121 11.06 -21.07 -17.78
CA PHE A 121 10.41 -19.78 -17.53
C PHE A 121 11.06 -19.06 -16.35
N PRO A 122 11.76 -17.92 -16.55
CA PRO A 122 12.31 -17.16 -15.44
C PRO A 122 11.18 -16.58 -14.58
N VAL A 123 11.26 -16.81 -13.27
CA VAL A 123 10.37 -16.27 -12.23
C VAL A 123 11.23 -15.43 -11.30
N ARG A 124 10.89 -14.15 -11.16
CA ARG A 124 11.57 -13.24 -10.23
C ARG A 124 11.02 -13.44 -8.83
N ARG A 125 11.90 -13.52 -7.85
CA ARG A 125 11.59 -13.52 -6.42
C ARG A 125 12.33 -12.36 -5.77
N TYR A 126 11.77 -11.85 -4.68
CA TYR A 126 12.34 -10.73 -3.94
C TYR A 126 12.40 -11.06 -2.45
N PRO A 127 13.21 -12.04 -2.01
CA PRO A 127 13.42 -12.31 -0.59
C PRO A 127 13.98 -11.07 0.12
N GLU A 128 13.59 -10.85 1.37
CA GLU A 128 14.17 -9.81 2.21
C GLU A 128 15.66 -10.10 2.48
N ALA A 129 16.50 -9.06 2.47
CA ALA A 129 17.95 -9.21 2.56
C ALA A 129 18.43 -9.76 3.92
N ASP A 130 17.87 -9.29 5.03
CA ASP A 130 18.21 -9.74 6.39
C ASP A 130 17.00 -10.07 7.29
N GLY A 131 15.79 -9.89 6.77
CA GLY A 131 14.55 -10.19 7.47
C GLY A 131 14.13 -9.16 8.53
N THR A 132 14.93 -8.12 8.80
CA THR A 132 14.79 -7.29 10.01
C THR A 132 13.64 -6.31 9.89
N VAL A 133 13.49 -5.67 8.73
CA VAL A 133 12.46 -4.66 8.52
C VAL A 133 11.08 -5.30 8.54
N GLU A 134 10.91 -6.46 7.91
CA GLU A 134 9.64 -7.18 7.98
C GLU A 134 9.35 -7.70 9.38
N ARG A 135 10.34 -8.25 10.09
CA ARG A 135 10.16 -8.70 11.49
C ARG A 135 9.71 -7.56 12.39
N GLU A 136 10.35 -6.39 12.29
CA GLU A 136 9.97 -5.19 13.05
C GLU A 136 8.56 -4.71 12.68
N LEU A 137 8.24 -4.70 11.39
CA LEU A 137 6.92 -4.35 10.88
C LEU A 137 5.83 -5.28 11.42
N ARG A 138 6.05 -6.60 11.36
CA ARG A 138 5.12 -7.61 11.88
C ARG A 138 4.98 -7.52 13.39
N ALA A 139 6.08 -7.30 14.12
CA ALA A 139 6.06 -7.11 15.57
C ALA A 139 5.23 -5.88 15.96
N ARG A 140 5.41 -4.76 15.25
CA ARG A 140 4.63 -3.53 15.45
C ARG A 140 3.14 -3.75 15.19
N LEU A 141 2.79 -4.44 14.11
CA LEU A 141 1.40 -4.77 13.77
C LEU A 141 0.78 -5.74 14.80
N ALA A 142 1.54 -6.74 15.25
CA ALA A 142 1.10 -7.67 16.29
C ALA A 142 0.87 -6.95 17.63
N ALA A 143 1.73 -6.01 18.01
CA ALA A 143 1.57 -5.25 19.25
C ALA A 143 0.21 -4.52 19.29
N VAL A 144 -0.19 -3.86 18.20
CA VAL A 144 -1.42 -3.04 18.19
C VAL A 144 -2.69 -3.85 17.90
N VAL A 145 -2.60 -4.88 17.06
CA VAL A 145 -3.77 -5.70 16.67
C VAL A 145 -4.01 -6.88 17.61
N LEU A 146 -2.95 -7.52 18.12
CA LEU A 146 -3.07 -8.73 18.95
C LEU A 146 -2.90 -8.42 20.43
N ALA A 147 -1.98 -7.52 20.79
CA ALA A 147 -1.71 -7.17 22.19
C ALA A 147 -2.43 -5.89 22.66
N GLY A 148 -3.16 -5.21 21.78
CA GLY A 148 -3.96 -4.04 22.12
C GLY A 148 -3.15 -2.79 22.48
N ALA A 149 -1.89 -2.71 22.09
CA ALA A 149 -1.10 -1.49 22.22
C ALA A 149 -1.73 -0.33 21.44
N GLU A 150 -1.53 0.90 21.92
CA GLU A 150 -2.03 2.09 21.24
C GLU A 150 -1.19 2.37 19.98
N PRO A 151 -1.81 2.38 18.78
CA PRO A 151 -1.08 2.62 17.55
C PRO A 151 -0.80 4.12 17.36
N ASP A 152 0.38 4.45 16.83
CA ASP A 152 0.64 5.79 16.34
C ASP A 152 -0.12 6.08 15.02
N ALA A 153 -0.10 7.33 14.56
CA ALA A 153 -0.82 7.74 13.35
C ALA A 153 -0.40 6.95 12.10
N ARG A 154 0.88 6.61 11.97
CA ARG A 154 1.44 5.90 10.81
C ARG A 154 1.02 4.43 10.82
N THR A 155 1.15 3.77 11.97
CA THR A 155 0.77 2.37 12.19
C THR A 155 -0.72 2.20 12.01
N SER A 156 -1.50 3.12 12.56
CA SER A 156 -2.94 3.13 12.34
C SER A 156 -3.24 3.20 10.83
N ALA A 157 -2.51 4.03 10.07
CA ALA A 157 -2.81 4.32 8.68
C ALA A 157 -2.52 3.09 7.81
N LEU A 158 -1.40 2.44 8.11
CA LEU A 158 -1.06 1.14 7.57
C LEU A 158 -2.16 0.09 7.86
N VAL A 159 -2.61 -0.02 9.12
CA VAL A 159 -3.68 -0.96 9.51
C VAL A 159 -4.97 -0.68 8.75
N ALA A 160 -5.35 0.59 8.59
CA ALA A 160 -6.54 0.99 7.85
C ALA A 160 -6.49 0.58 6.36
N LEU A 161 -5.33 0.75 5.72
CA LEU A 161 -5.11 0.33 4.34
C LEU A 161 -5.10 -1.19 4.20
N LEU A 162 -4.37 -1.90 5.05
CA LEU A 162 -4.32 -3.38 5.06
C LEU A 162 -5.71 -3.99 5.30
N HIS A 163 -6.52 -3.37 6.17
CA HIS A 163 -7.90 -3.79 6.40
C HIS A 163 -8.76 -3.58 5.14
N ALA A 164 -8.67 -2.41 4.52
CA ALA A 164 -9.47 -2.05 3.36
C ALA A 164 -9.14 -2.87 2.11
N THR A 165 -7.89 -3.29 1.95
CA THR A 165 -7.47 -4.18 0.86
C THR A 165 -7.70 -5.67 1.16
N GLY A 166 -8.12 -6.02 2.39
CA GLY A 166 -8.35 -7.41 2.77
C GLY A 166 -7.08 -8.23 3.02
N MET A 167 -5.95 -7.58 3.29
CA MET A 167 -4.63 -8.22 3.48
C MET A 167 -4.43 -8.86 4.86
N HIS A 168 -5.51 -9.34 5.49
CA HIS A 168 -5.46 -9.94 6.84
C HIS A 168 -4.53 -11.17 6.90
N ARG A 169 -4.55 -12.02 5.87
CA ARG A 169 -3.77 -13.27 5.82
C ARG A 169 -2.27 -13.02 5.62
N GLN A 170 -1.93 -12.02 4.81
CA GLN A 170 -0.56 -11.57 4.56
C GLN A 170 0.03 -10.92 5.81
N THR A 171 -0.79 -10.11 6.49
CA THR A 171 -0.37 -9.41 7.71
C THR A 171 -0.18 -10.36 8.88
N PHE A 172 -1.12 -11.29 9.08
CA PHE A 172 -1.10 -12.26 10.18
C PHE A 172 -1.22 -13.71 9.67
N PRO A 173 -0.13 -14.27 9.11
CA PRO A 173 -0.12 -15.65 8.66
C PRO A 173 -0.52 -16.61 9.79
N GLY A 174 -1.39 -17.57 9.48
CA GLY A 174 -1.86 -18.57 10.43
C GLY A 174 -3.00 -18.12 11.36
N LEU A 175 -3.39 -16.84 11.37
CA LEU A 175 -4.54 -16.38 12.14
C LEU A 175 -5.82 -16.26 11.29
N PRO A 176 -6.97 -16.72 11.78
CA PRO A 176 -8.25 -16.50 11.12
C PRO A 176 -8.61 -15.02 11.02
N LYS A 177 -9.06 -14.56 9.84
CA LYS A 177 -9.54 -13.17 9.62
C LYS A 177 -10.48 -12.69 10.72
N LYS A 178 -11.40 -13.53 11.18
CA LYS A 178 -12.38 -13.21 12.24
C LYS A 178 -11.77 -12.78 13.58
N GLN A 179 -10.51 -13.14 13.85
CA GLN A 179 -9.82 -12.76 15.09
C GLN A 179 -9.18 -11.38 14.98
N VAL A 180 -8.65 -11.02 13.79
CA VAL A 180 -7.88 -9.78 13.60
C VAL A 180 -8.71 -8.65 13.00
N ALA A 181 -9.70 -8.98 12.16
CA ALA A 181 -10.47 -8.00 11.42
C ALA A 181 -11.24 -7.01 12.32
N PRO A 182 -11.86 -7.40 13.45
CA PRO A 182 -12.55 -6.45 14.33
C PRO A 182 -11.61 -5.38 14.89
N ARG A 183 -10.44 -5.79 15.42
CA ARG A 183 -9.47 -4.84 15.96
C ARG A 183 -8.86 -3.95 14.88
N MET A 184 -8.58 -4.50 13.70
CA MET A 184 -8.10 -3.68 12.57
C MET A 184 -9.16 -2.68 12.11
N ALA A 185 -10.45 -3.03 12.13
CA ALA A 185 -11.54 -2.11 11.80
C ALA A 185 -11.66 -0.99 12.83
N GLU A 186 -11.59 -1.31 14.12
CA GLU A 186 -11.59 -0.33 15.21
C GLU A 186 -10.45 0.68 15.06
N ILE A 187 -9.22 0.19 14.80
CA ILE A 187 -8.06 1.06 14.53
C ILE A 187 -8.31 1.90 13.28
N ALA A 188 -8.90 1.32 12.23
CA ALA A 188 -9.25 2.02 10.99
C ALA A 188 -10.34 3.10 11.15
N GLU A 189 -11.13 3.05 12.22
CA GLU A 189 -12.14 4.06 12.56
C GLU A 189 -11.61 5.13 13.54
N GLY A 190 -10.47 4.87 14.19
CA GLY A 190 -9.87 5.65 15.28
C GLY A 190 -9.42 7.07 14.93
N HIS A 191 -8.68 7.71 15.86
CA HIS A 191 -8.29 9.12 15.73
C HIS A 191 -6.93 9.33 15.04
N TRP A 192 -6.98 9.72 13.77
CA TRP A 192 -5.84 10.07 12.91
C TRP A 192 -5.25 11.45 13.19
N ALA A 193 -3.97 11.62 12.86
CA ALA A 193 -3.28 12.90 12.85
C ALA A 193 -3.91 13.88 11.83
N GLY A 194 -4.71 14.83 12.32
CA GLY A 194 -5.32 15.88 11.51
C GLY A 194 -6.55 15.46 10.69
N VAL A 195 -7.37 16.44 10.34
CA VAL A 195 -8.63 16.23 9.59
C VAL A 195 -8.37 15.76 8.16
N SER A 196 -7.33 16.30 7.50
CA SER A 196 -7.02 15.98 6.10
C SER A 196 -6.54 14.53 5.91
N VAL A 197 -5.68 14.00 6.79
CA VAL A 197 -5.22 12.60 6.71
C VAL A 197 -6.37 11.64 6.95
N ARG A 198 -7.25 11.94 7.93
CA ARG A 198 -8.48 11.16 8.19
C ARG A 198 -9.39 11.11 6.98
N GLU A 199 -9.65 12.25 6.36
CA GLU A 199 -10.50 12.35 5.17
C GLU A 199 -9.88 11.55 4.02
N ALA A 200 -8.57 11.67 3.81
CA ALA A 200 -7.87 10.92 2.77
C ALA A 200 -7.91 9.40 3.00
N ILE A 201 -7.71 8.93 4.24
CA ILE A 201 -7.85 7.50 4.57
C ILE A 201 -9.26 7.02 4.23
N ARG A 202 -10.30 7.72 4.67
CA ARG A 202 -11.70 7.33 4.40
C ARG A 202 -11.99 7.28 2.90
N ASP A 203 -11.57 8.30 2.15
CA ASP A 203 -11.75 8.36 0.70
C ASP A 203 -10.97 7.25 -0.02
N LEU A 204 -9.76 6.92 0.44
CA LEU A 204 -8.97 5.81 -0.07
C LEU A 204 -9.64 4.45 0.21
N GLN A 205 -10.15 4.24 1.43
CA GLN A 205 -10.87 3.01 1.78
C GLN A 205 -12.13 2.83 0.92
N ALA A 206 -12.91 3.90 0.75
CA ALA A 206 -14.08 3.91 -0.11
C ALA A 206 -13.71 3.65 -1.58
N ALA A 207 -12.60 4.22 -2.05
CA ALA A 207 -12.10 4.02 -3.40
C ALA A 207 -11.65 2.58 -3.64
N ILE A 208 -10.89 1.99 -2.71
CA ILE A 208 -10.44 0.60 -2.76
C ILE A 208 -11.65 -0.34 -2.79
N ALA A 209 -12.66 -0.11 -1.95
CA ALA A 209 -13.89 -0.88 -1.96
C ALA A 209 -14.59 -0.81 -3.33
N ALA A 210 -14.71 0.39 -3.91
CA ALA A 210 -15.36 0.59 -5.20
C ALA A 210 -14.63 -0.11 -6.37
N VAL A 211 -13.29 -0.09 -6.40
CA VAL A 211 -12.52 -0.72 -7.48
C VAL A 211 -12.35 -2.23 -7.32
N SER A 212 -12.35 -2.73 -6.08
CA SER A 212 -12.23 -4.17 -5.80
C SER A 212 -13.49 -4.95 -6.22
N VAL A 213 -14.68 -4.34 -6.12
CA VAL A 213 -15.96 -4.94 -6.52
C VAL A 213 -16.08 -5.16 -8.04
N VAL A 214 -15.47 -4.29 -8.86
CA VAL A 214 -15.58 -4.35 -10.33
C VAL A 214 -14.87 -5.58 -10.93
N THR A 215 -13.86 -6.11 -10.24
CA THR A 215 -13.07 -7.25 -10.74
C THR A 215 -13.79 -8.59 -10.57
N VAL A 216 -14.76 -8.70 -9.65
CA VAL A 216 -15.54 -9.94 -9.44
C VAL A 216 -16.68 -10.07 -10.46
N LEU A 217 -17.29 -8.96 -10.86
CA LEU A 217 -18.44 -8.99 -11.78
C LEU A 217 -18.06 -9.28 -13.24
N THR A 218 -16.80 -9.07 -13.64
CA THR A 218 -16.35 -9.32 -15.03
C THR A 218 -15.86 -10.76 -15.27
N VAL A 219 -15.69 -11.57 -14.22
CA VAL A 219 -15.29 -12.99 -14.34
C VAL A 219 -16.50 -13.93 -14.37
N VAL A 220 -17.70 -13.42 -14.10
CA VAL A 220 -18.95 -14.20 -14.07
C VAL A 220 -19.92 -13.79 -15.20
N SER A 221 -19.40 -13.27 -16.32
CA SER A 221 -20.19 -12.95 -17.52
C SER A 221 -19.63 -13.64 -18.75
#